data_AF-X1KDT2-F1
#
_entry.id   AF-X1KDT2-F1
#
_cell.length_a   1.000
_cell.length_b   1.000
_cell.length_c   1.000
_cell.angle_alpha   90.00
_cell.angle_beta   90.00
_cell.angle_gamma   90.00
#
_symmetry.space_group_name_H-M   'P 1'
#
loop_
_entity.id
_entity.type
_entity.pdbx_description
1 polymer ?
#
loop_
_entity_poly.entity_id
_entity_poly.type
_entity_poly.pdbx_seq_one_letter_code
_entity_poly.pdbx_strand_id
1 'polypeptide(L)'
;MAIAELSAQQKDLSSKEIRLVQLKRNVSMGQDVYMMFRTKHEEARILEAEKAEDVSIIEKAMVPAAPIKPNKKLNMIIGIFSGLLIGLIMAFVSESLDTTIGRIDDIEELLKVPVLGIIPYTGLEKRKESFLSLFKKEDKTPDVPDLHKSLVALFDPTSVAGEAYKSLRTNLDLTGLKKVGNAIVITSSAPQEGKTQTLCNLGISMAQAGQKVIIIGSDFRKPMIYKLFGLKRSPGLSEVLI
;
A
#
# COMPACT_ATOMS: atom_id res chain seq x y z
N MET A 1 -79.84 76.90 72.19
CA MET A 1 -78.50 77.35 71.75
C MET A 1 -77.36 76.44 72.25
N ALA A 2 -77.42 75.82 73.43
CA ALA A 2 -76.33 75.01 73.99
C ALA A 2 -75.97 73.69 73.23
N ILE A 3 -76.91 73.06 72.51
CA ILE A 3 -76.65 71.80 71.78
C ILE A 3 -75.79 72.03 70.51
N ALA A 4 -75.89 73.22 69.89
CA ALA A 4 -75.10 73.57 68.72
C ALA A 4 -73.61 73.80 69.08
N GLU A 5 -73.34 74.44 70.23
CA GLU A 5 -71.98 74.66 70.74
C GLU A 5 -71.25 73.37 71.13
N LEU A 6 -71.94 72.44 71.80
CA LEU A 6 -71.35 71.13 72.12
C LEU A 6 -71.00 70.33 70.86
N SER A 7 -71.86 70.38 69.83
CA SER A 7 -71.60 69.68 68.56
C SER A 7 -70.42 70.29 67.78
N ALA A 8 -70.21 71.61 67.90
CA ALA A 8 -69.07 72.30 67.30
C ALA A 8 -67.75 71.99 68.03
N GLN A 9 -67.76 71.93 69.35
CA GLN A 9 -66.59 71.51 70.15
C GLN A 9 -66.22 70.04 69.92
N GLN A 10 -67.20 69.14 69.77
CA GLN A 10 -66.93 67.73 69.49
C GLN A 10 -66.31 67.52 68.10
N LYS A 11 -66.70 68.35 67.13
CA LYS A 11 -66.15 68.35 65.76
C LYS A 11 -64.72 68.93 65.71
N ASP A 12 -64.43 69.97 66.52
CA ASP A 12 -63.09 70.53 66.69
C ASP A 12 -62.13 69.53 67.36
N LEU A 13 -62.58 68.85 68.43
CA LEU A 13 -61.78 67.82 69.11
C LEU A 13 -61.41 66.66 68.17
N SER A 14 -62.39 66.15 67.42
CA SER A 14 -62.16 65.09 66.43
C SER A 14 -61.18 65.52 65.33
N SER A 15 -61.24 66.78 64.87
CA SER A 15 -60.29 67.30 63.89
C SER A 15 -58.86 67.40 64.42
N LYS A 16 -58.67 67.70 65.73
CA LYS A 16 -57.37 67.72 66.39
C LYS A 16 -56.79 66.32 66.59
N GLU A 17 -57.61 65.32 66.89
CA GLU A 17 -57.20 63.92 66.98
C GLU A 17 -56.70 63.39 65.63
N ILE A 18 -57.43 63.67 64.54
CA ILE A 18 -57.01 63.31 63.18
C ILE A 18 -55.67 63.97 62.84
N ARG A 19 -55.49 65.25 63.19
CA ARG A 19 -54.24 65.97 62.95
C ARG A 19 -53.07 65.42 63.78
N LEU A 20 -53.32 64.98 65.01
CA LEU A 20 -52.32 64.31 65.84
C LEU A 20 -51.88 62.97 65.24
N VAL A 21 -52.82 62.18 64.73
CA VAL A 21 -52.51 60.90 64.05
C VAL A 21 -51.70 61.17 62.78
N GLN A 22 -52.06 62.18 62.00
CA GLN A 22 -51.30 62.58 60.81
C GLN A 22 -49.87 63.05 61.17
N LEU A 23 -49.71 63.88 62.20
CA LEU A 23 -48.40 64.33 62.66
C LEU A 23 -47.55 63.16 63.17
N LYS A 24 -48.13 62.26 63.98
CA LYS A 24 -47.43 61.06 64.47
C LYS A 24 -46.98 60.17 63.30
N ARG A 25 -47.83 59.98 62.29
CA ARG A 25 -47.46 59.23 61.08
C ARG A 25 -46.30 59.90 60.34
N ASN A 26 -46.34 61.21 60.15
CA ASN A 26 -45.26 61.94 59.48
C ASN A 26 -43.92 61.85 60.24
N VAL A 27 -43.96 61.89 61.58
CA VAL A 27 -42.76 61.69 62.42
C VAL A 27 -42.23 60.26 62.27
N SER A 28 -43.09 59.24 62.33
CA SER A 28 -42.70 57.84 62.13
C SER A 28 -42.08 57.61 60.75
N MET A 29 -42.70 58.14 59.69
CA MET A 29 -42.18 58.05 58.32
C MET A 29 -40.79 58.70 58.20
N GLY A 30 -40.57 59.85 58.87
CA GLY A 30 -39.26 60.49 58.89
C GLY A 30 -38.20 59.65 59.62
N GLN A 31 -38.58 59.00 60.73
CA GLN A 31 -37.69 58.10 61.46
C GLN A 31 -37.31 56.86 60.62
N ASP A 32 -38.27 56.28 59.89
CA ASP A 32 -38.01 55.12 59.02
C ASP A 32 -37.04 55.47 57.89
N VAL A 33 -37.24 56.63 57.25
CA VAL A 33 -36.33 57.13 56.21
C VAL A 33 -34.93 57.38 56.76
N TYR A 34 -34.81 57.99 57.94
CA TYR A 34 -33.51 58.20 58.59
C TYR A 34 -32.79 56.88 58.88
N MET A 35 -33.50 55.89 59.42
CA MET A 35 -32.93 54.57 59.69
C MET A 35 -32.49 53.88 58.41
N MET A 36 -33.26 53.96 57.33
CA MET A 36 -32.87 53.40 56.02
C MET A 36 -31.58 54.03 55.48
N PHE A 37 -31.45 55.35 55.53
CA PHE A 37 -30.22 56.03 55.09
C PHE A 37 -29.01 55.63 55.92
N ARG A 38 -29.19 55.49 57.24
CA ARG A 38 -28.12 55.07 58.14
C ARG A 38 -27.63 53.66 57.83
N THR A 39 -28.55 52.72 57.60
CA THR A 39 -28.20 51.35 57.19
C THR A 39 -27.47 51.34 55.85
N LYS A 40 -27.97 52.08 54.85
CA LYS A 40 -27.31 52.19 53.54
C LYS A 40 -25.92 52.81 53.61
N HIS A 41 -25.72 53.77 54.50
CA HIS A 41 -24.41 54.40 54.72
C HIS A 41 -23.40 53.41 55.32
N GLU A 42 -23.81 52.59 56.30
CA GLU A 42 -22.92 51.56 56.87
C GLU A 42 -22.64 50.43 55.87
N GLU A 43 -23.63 50.00 55.08
CA GLU A 43 -23.39 49.05 53.97
C GLU A 43 -22.34 49.59 52.98
N ALA A 44 -22.45 50.88 52.60
CA ALA A 44 -21.47 51.51 51.71
C ALA A 44 -20.07 51.58 52.35
N ARG A 45 -19.96 51.90 53.64
CA ARG A 45 -18.68 51.89 54.37
C ARG A 45 -18.05 50.50 54.43
N ILE A 46 -18.86 49.45 54.62
CA ILE A 46 -18.37 48.07 54.63
C ILE A 46 -17.88 47.66 53.25
N LEU A 47 -18.63 47.97 52.18
CA LEU A 47 -18.23 47.69 50.81
C LEU A 47 -16.96 48.46 50.39
N GLU A 48 -16.78 49.68 50.91
CA GLU A 48 -15.56 50.46 50.70
C GLU A 48 -14.37 49.85 51.45
N ALA A 49 -14.57 49.37 52.68
CA ALA A 49 -13.56 48.65 53.45
C ALA A 49 -13.23 47.26 52.86
N GLU A 50 -14.20 46.57 52.25
CA GLU A 50 -14.03 45.29 51.55
C GLU A 50 -13.22 45.45 50.26
N LYS A 51 -13.19 46.64 49.65
CA LYS A 51 -12.47 46.91 48.40
C LYS A 51 -10.98 47.19 48.53
N ALA A 52 -10.40 47.06 49.72
CA ALA A 52 -8.97 47.18 49.94
C ALA A 52 -8.37 45.86 50.46
N GLU A 53 -8.62 44.75 49.76
CA GLU A 53 -7.78 43.56 49.87
C GLU A 53 -6.68 43.60 48.80
N ASP A 54 -5.45 43.60 49.29
CA ASP A 54 -4.19 43.53 48.56
C ASP A 54 -4.20 42.26 47.67
N VAL A 55 -4.18 42.43 46.35
CA VAL A 55 -4.18 41.31 45.40
C VAL A 55 -2.81 40.62 45.48
N SER A 56 -2.70 39.66 46.38
CA SER A 56 -1.53 38.79 46.47
C SER A 56 -1.64 37.67 45.45
N ILE A 57 -0.68 37.62 44.52
CA ILE A 57 -0.54 36.50 43.57
C ILE A 57 -0.11 35.28 44.39
N ILE A 58 -1.07 34.40 44.69
CA ILE A 58 -0.84 33.18 45.50
C ILE A 58 0.11 32.22 44.77
N GLU A 59 -0.02 32.10 43.44
CA GLU A 59 0.82 31.19 42.67
C GLU A 59 0.98 31.65 41.20
N LYS A 60 2.21 31.66 40.69
CA LYS A 60 2.50 31.91 39.27
C LYS A 60 2.26 30.64 38.45
N ALA A 61 1.72 30.79 37.24
CA ALA A 61 1.52 29.66 36.34
C ALA A 61 2.84 28.91 36.08
N MET A 62 2.85 27.61 36.38
CA MET A 62 4.00 26.75 36.09
C MET A 62 4.10 26.48 34.59
N VAL A 63 5.27 26.73 34.02
CA VAL A 63 5.56 26.35 32.63
C VAL A 63 5.64 24.83 32.57
N PRO A 64 4.91 24.17 31.66
CA PRO A 64 4.95 22.72 31.56
C PRO A 64 6.36 22.25 31.17
N ALA A 65 6.92 21.33 31.95
CA ALA A 65 8.26 20.78 31.72
C ALA A 65 8.38 19.97 30.41
N ALA A 66 7.25 19.58 29.82
CA ALA A 66 7.18 18.87 28.57
C ALA A 66 6.05 19.41 27.68
N PRO A 67 6.22 19.37 26.35
CA PRO A 67 5.20 19.83 25.42
C PRO A 67 3.93 18.96 25.52
N ILE A 68 2.79 19.60 25.78
CA ILE A 68 1.47 18.94 25.90
C ILE A 68 0.99 18.41 24.54
N LYS A 69 1.39 19.07 23.44
CA LYS A 69 1.12 18.66 22.05
C LYS A 69 2.34 19.02 21.18
N PRO A 70 2.67 18.25 20.13
CA PRO A 70 2.05 17.01 19.69
C PRO A 70 2.68 15.75 20.32
N ASN A 71 1.89 14.68 20.44
CA ASN A 71 2.33 13.36 20.92
C ASN A 71 3.17 12.65 19.85
N LYS A 72 4.48 12.94 19.83
CA LYS A 72 5.42 12.42 18.82
C LYS A 72 5.38 10.89 18.71
N LYS A 73 5.24 10.16 19.82
CA LYS A 73 5.14 8.70 19.84
C LYS A 73 3.90 8.19 19.08
N LEU A 74 2.74 8.80 19.34
CA LEU A 74 1.49 8.43 18.67
C LEU A 74 1.56 8.72 17.17
N ASN A 75 2.07 9.90 16.80
CA ASN A 75 2.23 10.27 15.39
C ASN A 75 3.22 9.35 14.67
N MET A 76 4.28 8.91 15.34
CA MET A 76 5.25 7.95 14.80
C MET A 76 4.60 6.58 14.55
N ILE A 77 3.80 6.07 15.51
CA ILE A 77 3.08 4.81 15.34
C ILE A 77 2.11 4.90 14.17
N ILE A 78 1.30 5.96 14.11
CA ILE A 78 0.34 6.17 13.01
C ILE A 78 1.07 6.25 11.67
N GLY A 79 2.21 6.95 11.60
CA GLY A 79 3.02 7.04 10.39
C GLY A 79 3.56 5.69 9.92
N ILE A 80 4.08 4.87 10.83
CA ILE A 80 4.58 3.52 10.51
C ILE A 80 3.46 2.63 9.98
N PHE A 81 2.31 2.59 10.67
CA PHE A 81 1.18 1.78 10.25
C PHE A 81 0.60 2.25 8.92
N SER A 82 0.45 3.56 8.74
CA SER A 82 -0.06 4.12 7.48
C SER A 82 0.91 3.87 6.32
N GLY A 83 2.21 4.01 6.54
CA GLY A 83 3.23 3.73 5.52
C GLY A 83 3.28 2.25 5.12
N LEU A 84 3.18 1.33 6.08
CA LEU A 84 3.14 -0.10 5.80
C LEU A 84 1.88 -0.47 5.02
N LEU A 85 0.72 0.08 5.41
CA LEU A 85 -0.55 -0.15 4.72
C LEU A 85 -0.49 0.34 3.27
N ILE A 86 -0.03 1.58 3.06
CA ILE A 86 0.11 2.16 1.72
C ILE A 86 1.13 1.37 0.90
N GLY A 87 2.26 0.95 1.49
CA GLY A 87 3.26 0.13 0.82
C GLY A 87 2.69 -1.22 0.36
N LEU A 88 1.89 -1.88 1.21
CA LEU A 88 1.24 -3.14 0.85
C LEU A 88 0.24 -2.94 -0.30
N ILE A 89 -0.59 -1.90 -0.22
CA ILE A 89 -1.55 -1.57 -1.29
C ILE A 89 -0.80 -1.28 -2.59
N MET A 90 0.27 -0.49 -2.54
CA MET A 90 1.09 -0.14 -3.71
C MET A 90 1.75 -1.39 -4.32
N ALA A 91 2.20 -2.34 -3.50
CA ALA A 91 2.76 -3.60 -3.98
C ALA A 91 1.71 -4.43 -4.74
N PHE A 92 0.50 -4.55 -4.20
CA PHE A 92 -0.61 -5.23 -4.90
C PHE A 92 -1.02 -4.53 -6.20
N VAL A 93 -1.06 -3.19 -6.20
CA VAL A 93 -1.35 -2.42 -7.42
C VAL A 93 -0.24 -2.61 -8.45
N SER A 94 1.02 -2.56 -8.04
CA SER A 94 2.16 -2.82 -8.92
C SER A 94 2.07 -4.22 -9.54
N GLU A 95 1.80 -5.24 -8.73
CA GLU A 95 1.61 -6.62 -9.21
C GLU A 95 0.40 -6.76 -10.14
N SER A 96 -0.70 -6.05 -9.85
CA SER A 96 -1.91 -6.10 -10.69
C SER A 96 -1.75 -5.38 -12.02
N LEU A 97 -0.80 -4.44 -12.11
CA LEU A 97 -0.44 -3.73 -13.35
C LEU A 97 0.62 -4.49 -14.16
N ASP A 98 1.30 -5.48 -13.56
CA ASP A 98 2.21 -6.35 -14.28
C ASP A 98 1.42 -7.28 -15.22
N THR A 99 1.33 -6.90 -16.49
CA THR A 99 0.74 -7.73 -17.55
C THR A 99 1.68 -8.84 -18.04
N THR A 100 2.56 -9.34 -17.16
CA THR A 100 3.43 -10.46 -17.51
C THR A 100 2.58 -11.71 -17.60
N ILE A 101 2.34 -12.19 -18.82
CA ILE A 101 1.62 -13.44 -19.10
C ILE A 101 2.44 -14.59 -18.50
N GLY A 102 2.07 -15.01 -17.29
CA GLY A 102 2.80 -16.01 -16.52
C GLY A 102 2.03 -17.32 -16.34
N ARG A 103 0.72 -17.33 -16.56
CA ARG A 103 -0.13 -18.51 -16.36
C ARG A 103 -0.48 -19.16 -17.69
N ILE A 104 -0.46 -20.48 -17.68
CA ILE A 104 -0.81 -21.34 -18.81
C ILE A 104 -2.26 -21.07 -19.23
N ASP A 105 -3.14 -20.91 -18.24
CA ASP A 105 -4.58 -20.69 -18.43
C ASP A 105 -4.85 -19.39 -19.22
N ASP A 106 -4.11 -18.32 -18.95
CA ASP A 106 -4.24 -17.04 -19.66
C ASP A 106 -3.92 -17.18 -21.16
N ILE A 107 -2.94 -18.04 -21.50
CA ILE A 107 -2.53 -18.30 -22.89
C ILE A 107 -3.60 -19.11 -23.61
N GLU A 108 -4.13 -20.14 -22.96
CA GLU A 108 -5.16 -21.00 -23.55
C GLU A 108 -6.47 -20.24 -23.74
N GLU A 109 -6.87 -19.38 -22.79
CA GLU A 109 -8.07 -18.56 -22.90
C GLU A 109 -7.95 -17.51 -24.03
N LEU A 110 -6.81 -16.83 -24.11
CA LEU A 110 -6.59 -15.78 -25.09
C LEU A 110 -6.41 -16.31 -26.52
N LEU A 111 -5.57 -17.33 -26.70
CA LEU A 111 -5.20 -17.84 -28.02
C LEU A 111 -6.08 -19.01 -28.48
N LYS A 112 -6.85 -19.63 -27.57
CA LYS A 112 -7.72 -20.79 -27.84
C LYS A 112 -6.98 -21.96 -28.49
N VAL A 113 -5.71 -22.12 -28.15
CA VAL A 113 -4.86 -23.23 -28.57
C VAL A 113 -4.29 -23.93 -27.35
N PRO A 114 -4.13 -25.26 -27.38
CA PRO A 114 -3.58 -25.99 -26.24
C PRO A 114 -2.10 -25.69 -26.07
N VAL A 115 -1.67 -25.55 -24.81
CA VAL A 115 -0.24 -25.43 -24.50
C VAL A 115 0.40 -26.81 -24.56
N LEU A 116 1.34 -26.98 -25.51
CA LEU A 116 1.98 -28.28 -25.77
C LEU A 116 3.06 -28.66 -24.74
N GLY A 117 3.57 -27.69 -23.97
CA GLY A 117 4.55 -27.96 -22.93
C GLY A 117 5.20 -26.69 -22.40
N ILE A 118 5.80 -26.80 -21.22
CA ILE A 118 6.48 -25.71 -20.51
C ILE A 118 7.93 -26.10 -20.36
N ILE A 119 8.82 -25.28 -20.92
CA ILE A 119 10.26 -25.47 -20.77
C ILE A 119 10.72 -24.59 -19.61
N PRO A 120 11.15 -25.16 -18.47
CA PRO A 120 11.62 -24.36 -17.35
C PRO A 120 12.91 -23.65 -17.75
N TYR A 121 13.04 -22.38 -17.35
CA TYR A 121 14.31 -21.68 -17.49
C TYR A 121 15.32 -22.31 -16.54
N THR A 122 16.20 -23.16 -17.07
CA THR A 122 17.30 -23.77 -16.32
C THR A 122 18.41 -22.74 -16.10
N GLY A 123 18.13 -21.76 -15.25
CA GLY A 123 19.15 -20.94 -14.59
C GLY A 123 19.81 -21.72 -13.44
N LEU A 124 20.28 -22.94 -13.70
CA LEU A 124 20.90 -23.78 -12.69
C LEU A 124 22.40 -23.45 -12.53
N GLU A 125 22.68 -22.22 -12.10
CA GLU A 125 23.99 -21.89 -11.49
C GLU A 125 23.92 -21.06 -10.21
N LYS A 126 22.80 -20.44 -9.81
CA LYS A 126 22.82 -19.65 -8.56
C LYS A 126 23.02 -20.48 -7.27
N ARG A 127 22.67 -21.77 -7.27
CA ARG A 127 22.75 -22.62 -6.06
C ARG A 127 24.08 -23.40 -5.94
N LYS A 128 24.77 -23.66 -7.05
CA LYS A 128 26.12 -24.25 -7.03
C LYS A 128 27.19 -23.17 -6.88
N GLU A 129 27.02 -21.98 -7.46
CA GLU A 129 28.00 -20.90 -7.33
C GLU A 129 28.22 -20.49 -5.88
N SER A 130 27.19 -20.36 -5.03
CA SER A 130 27.39 -19.99 -3.62
C SER A 130 28.09 -21.05 -2.76
N PHE A 131 28.09 -22.33 -3.16
CA PHE A 131 28.74 -23.40 -2.38
C PHE A 131 30.11 -23.80 -2.97
N LEU A 132 30.29 -23.65 -4.30
CA LEU A 132 31.53 -23.98 -5.01
C LEU A 132 32.50 -22.79 -5.07
N SER A 133 32.03 -21.54 -4.90
CA SER A 133 32.90 -20.34 -4.85
C SER A 133 33.82 -20.30 -3.63
N LEU A 134 33.59 -21.18 -2.64
CA LEU A 134 34.48 -21.36 -1.50
C LEU A 134 35.68 -22.29 -1.81
N PHE A 135 35.66 -23.06 -2.90
CA PHE A 135 36.63 -24.15 -3.07
C PHE A 135 37.29 -24.31 -4.46
N LYS A 136 37.05 -23.46 -5.46
CA LYS A 136 37.79 -23.57 -6.74
C LYS A 136 38.25 -22.24 -7.33
N LYS A 137 39.58 -22.06 -7.24
CA LYS A 137 40.41 -21.15 -8.02
C LYS A 137 41.03 -21.96 -9.18
N GLU A 138 41.14 -21.34 -10.36
CA GLU A 138 41.80 -21.83 -11.60
C GLU A 138 41.09 -23.04 -12.28
N ASP A 139 40.82 -23.11 -13.58
CA ASP A 139 41.38 -22.48 -14.78
C ASP A 139 40.29 -22.12 -15.81
N LYS A 140 40.43 -20.96 -16.47
CA LYS A 140 39.60 -20.55 -17.61
C LYS A 140 40.20 -21.13 -18.90
N THR A 141 39.62 -22.21 -19.41
CA THR A 141 39.69 -22.54 -20.84
C THR A 141 38.58 -21.77 -21.59
N PRO A 142 38.82 -21.32 -22.84
CA PRO A 142 37.88 -20.50 -23.58
C PRO A 142 36.67 -21.31 -24.11
N ASP A 143 35.47 -20.75 -23.97
CA ASP A 143 34.29 -20.89 -24.87
C ASP A 143 33.59 -22.26 -25.06
N VAL A 144 33.54 -23.14 -24.06
CA VAL A 144 32.63 -24.31 -24.04
C VAL A 144 31.45 -24.28 -23.02
N PRO A 145 31.37 -23.37 -22.02
CA PRO A 145 30.27 -23.41 -21.03
C PRO A 145 28.85 -23.19 -21.57
N ASP A 146 28.68 -22.44 -22.66
CA ASP A 146 27.35 -21.98 -23.11
C ASP A 146 26.61 -22.98 -24.01
N LEU A 147 27.34 -23.90 -24.65
CA LEU A 147 26.76 -24.92 -25.52
C LEU A 147 25.94 -25.94 -24.72
N HIS A 148 26.50 -26.38 -23.59
CA HIS A 148 25.83 -27.27 -22.64
C HIS A 148 24.52 -26.67 -22.10
N LYS A 149 24.51 -25.35 -21.83
CA LYS A 149 23.33 -24.62 -21.36
C LYS A 149 22.22 -24.56 -22.41
N SER A 150 22.57 -24.51 -23.70
CA SER A 150 21.61 -24.38 -24.80
C SER A 150 21.06 -25.71 -25.32
N LEU A 151 21.81 -26.81 -25.21
CA LEU A 151 21.44 -28.14 -25.72
C LEU A 151 21.22 -29.16 -24.59
N VAL A 152 20.34 -28.83 -23.65
CA VAL A 152 20.05 -29.66 -22.47
C VAL A 152 19.61 -31.08 -22.84
N ALA A 153 18.82 -31.27 -23.90
CA ALA A 153 18.38 -32.60 -24.33
C ALA A 153 19.54 -33.52 -24.77
N LEU A 154 20.68 -32.95 -25.19
CA LEU A 154 21.86 -33.72 -25.55
C LEU A 154 22.76 -34.02 -24.35
N PHE A 155 23.01 -33.00 -23.51
CA PHE A 155 24.02 -33.07 -22.45
C PHE A 155 23.48 -33.46 -21.08
N ASP A 156 22.23 -33.15 -20.77
CA ASP A 156 21.56 -33.53 -19.52
C ASP A 156 20.08 -33.92 -19.78
N PRO A 157 19.85 -35.05 -20.48
CA PRO A 157 18.52 -35.50 -20.86
C PRO A 157 17.64 -35.92 -19.67
N THR A 158 18.23 -36.11 -18.49
CA THR A 158 17.53 -36.46 -17.24
C THR A 158 17.17 -35.25 -16.39
N SER A 159 17.62 -34.05 -16.77
CA SER A 159 17.23 -32.81 -16.10
C SER A 159 15.74 -32.52 -16.26
N VAL A 160 15.23 -31.60 -15.44
CA VAL A 160 13.84 -31.11 -15.53
C VAL A 160 13.53 -30.54 -16.91
N ALA A 161 14.47 -29.80 -17.52
CA ALA A 161 14.30 -29.31 -18.89
C ALA A 161 14.40 -30.44 -19.93
N GLY A 162 15.27 -31.43 -19.74
CA GLY A 162 15.34 -32.62 -20.59
C GLY A 162 14.01 -33.40 -20.61
N GLU A 163 13.42 -33.64 -19.43
CA GLU A 163 12.09 -34.26 -19.29
C GLU A 163 10.97 -33.39 -19.88
N ALA A 164 11.07 -32.06 -19.76
CA ALA A 164 10.13 -31.15 -20.39
C ALA A 164 10.15 -31.28 -21.93
N TYR A 165 11.32 -31.43 -22.55
CA TYR A 165 11.41 -31.68 -24.00
C TYR A 165 10.87 -33.06 -24.42
N LYS A 166 11.06 -34.10 -23.61
CA LYS A 166 10.42 -35.42 -23.85
C LYS A 166 8.90 -35.36 -23.75
N SER A 167 8.40 -34.58 -22.80
CA SER A 167 6.96 -34.33 -22.63
C SER A 167 6.40 -33.56 -23.83
N LEU A 168 7.09 -32.49 -24.27
CA LEU A 168 6.74 -31.71 -25.46
C LEU A 168 6.67 -32.59 -26.72
N ARG A 169 7.67 -33.46 -26.93
CA ARG A 169 7.67 -34.43 -28.03
C ARG A 169 6.46 -35.36 -27.97
N THR A 170 6.17 -35.93 -26.80
CA THR A 170 5.05 -36.86 -26.61
C THR A 170 3.71 -36.15 -26.88
N ASN A 171 3.53 -34.93 -26.38
CA ASN A 171 2.34 -34.14 -26.65
C ASN A 171 2.19 -33.83 -28.14
N LEU A 172 3.27 -33.47 -28.83
CA LEU A 172 3.28 -33.31 -30.29
C LEU A 172 2.88 -34.59 -31.02
N ASP A 173 3.39 -35.75 -30.62
CA ASP A 173 3.00 -37.04 -31.21
C ASP A 173 1.49 -37.33 -30.99
N LEU A 174 0.93 -36.92 -29.85
CA LEU A 174 -0.49 -37.10 -29.51
C LEU A 174 -1.44 -36.15 -30.24
N THR A 175 -0.98 -34.96 -30.68
CA THR A 175 -1.82 -34.03 -31.46
C THR A 175 -2.27 -34.59 -32.82
N GLY A 176 -1.68 -35.71 -33.27
CA GLY A 176 -2.04 -36.34 -34.54
C GLY A 176 -1.54 -35.61 -35.78
N LEU A 177 -0.63 -34.63 -35.63
CA LEU A 177 -0.03 -33.85 -36.73
C LEU A 177 0.64 -34.72 -37.80
N LYS A 178 1.08 -35.93 -37.46
CA LYS A 178 1.57 -36.93 -38.42
C LYS A 178 0.60 -37.23 -39.58
N LYS A 179 -0.71 -36.99 -39.40
CA LYS A 179 -1.72 -37.15 -40.46
C LYS A 179 -1.73 -36.00 -41.48
N VAL A 180 -1.22 -34.83 -41.10
CA VAL A 180 -1.23 -33.61 -41.93
C VAL A 180 0.13 -33.39 -42.60
N GLY A 181 1.21 -33.82 -41.97
CA GLY A 181 2.56 -33.80 -42.53
C GLY A 181 3.64 -34.04 -41.48
N ASN A 182 4.89 -34.07 -41.93
CA ASN A 182 6.07 -34.31 -41.06
C ASN A 182 6.89 -33.03 -40.81
N ALA A 183 6.38 -31.86 -41.22
CA ALA A 183 7.07 -30.58 -41.10
C ALA A 183 6.47 -29.76 -39.94
N ILE A 184 7.32 -29.32 -39.02
CA ILE A 184 6.95 -28.49 -37.88
C ILE A 184 7.74 -27.18 -37.97
N VAL A 185 7.04 -26.04 -37.86
CA VAL A 185 7.65 -24.71 -37.83
C VAL A 185 7.58 -24.18 -36.41
N ILE A 186 8.71 -23.68 -35.90
CA ILE A 186 8.82 -23.06 -34.58
C ILE A 186 9.09 -21.57 -34.76
N THR A 187 8.24 -20.73 -34.17
CA THR A 187 8.29 -19.27 -34.26
C THR A 187 7.91 -18.61 -32.92
N SER A 188 7.90 -17.28 -32.89
CA SER A 188 7.70 -16.43 -31.70
C SER A 188 7.03 -15.11 -32.04
N SER A 189 6.50 -14.46 -31.00
CA SER A 189 6.17 -13.04 -31.02
C SER A 189 7.39 -12.11 -30.99
N ALA A 190 8.41 -12.41 -30.18
CA ALA A 190 9.53 -11.51 -29.94
C ALA A 190 10.92 -12.17 -30.12
N PRO A 191 11.99 -11.38 -30.34
CA PRO A 191 13.37 -11.87 -30.29
C PRO A 191 13.72 -12.51 -28.93
N GLN A 192 14.68 -13.45 -28.92
CA GLN A 192 15.23 -14.07 -27.70
C GLN A 192 14.27 -14.97 -26.86
N GLU A 193 13.07 -15.28 -27.33
CA GLU A 193 12.15 -16.25 -26.69
C GLU A 193 12.59 -17.74 -26.76
N GLY A 194 13.82 -18.04 -27.16
CA GLY A 194 14.33 -19.43 -27.15
C GLY A 194 13.99 -20.31 -28.36
N LYS A 195 13.37 -19.79 -29.43
CA LYS A 195 13.02 -20.53 -30.68
C LYS A 195 14.08 -21.54 -31.14
N THR A 196 15.32 -21.08 -31.31
CA THR A 196 16.43 -21.91 -31.81
C THR A 196 16.79 -23.01 -30.80
N GLN A 197 16.75 -22.71 -29.50
CA GLN A 197 17.01 -23.70 -28.45
C GLN A 197 15.89 -24.74 -28.43
N THR A 198 14.63 -24.32 -28.50
CA THR A 198 13.48 -25.23 -28.56
C THR A 198 13.55 -26.14 -29.78
N LEU A 199 13.87 -25.58 -30.96
CA LEU A 199 14.05 -26.34 -32.19
C LEU A 199 15.13 -27.42 -32.07
N CYS A 200 16.32 -27.04 -31.59
CA CYS A 200 17.41 -27.99 -31.45
C CYS A 200 17.11 -29.08 -30.42
N ASN A 201 16.64 -28.73 -29.22
CA ASN A 201 16.37 -29.70 -28.16
C ASN A 201 15.18 -30.62 -28.47
N LEU A 202 14.13 -30.09 -29.11
CA LEU A 202 13.02 -30.93 -29.58
C LEU A 202 13.50 -31.91 -30.65
N GLY A 203 14.30 -31.44 -31.62
CA GLY A 203 14.87 -32.30 -32.65
C GLY A 203 15.78 -33.38 -32.08
N ILE A 204 16.60 -33.07 -31.07
CA ILE A 204 17.40 -34.05 -30.33
C ILE A 204 16.50 -35.07 -29.62
N SER A 205 15.45 -34.61 -28.93
CA SER A 205 14.50 -35.49 -28.23
C SER A 205 13.75 -36.44 -29.17
N MET A 206 13.39 -35.95 -30.36
CA MET A 206 12.81 -36.76 -31.44
C MET A 206 13.82 -37.78 -31.99
N ALA A 207 15.07 -37.37 -32.23
CA ALA A 207 16.13 -38.25 -32.72
C ALA A 207 16.49 -39.35 -31.70
N GLN A 208 16.56 -39.02 -30.41
CA GLN A 208 16.75 -39.98 -29.32
C GLN A 208 15.59 -41.00 -29.22
N ALA A 209 14.40 -40.64 -29.71
CA ALA A 209 13.27 -41.56 -29.84
C ALA A 209 13.40 -42.55 -31.01
N GLY A 210 14.49 -42.46 -31.79
CA GLY A 210 14.68 -43.24 -33.02
C GLY A 210 14.03 -42.62 -34.26
N GLN A 211 13.50 -41.40 -34.20
CA GLN A 211 12.94 -40.73 -35.39
C GLN A 211 14.06 -40.16 -36.27
N LYS A 212 13.87 -40.21 -37.59
CA LYS A 212 14.76 -39.51 -38.54
C LYS A 212 14.36 -38.05 -38.60
N VAL A 213 15.20 -37.18 -38.06
CA VAL A 213 14.91 -35.74 -37.91
C VAL A 213 15.89 -34.93 -38.75
N ILE A 214 15.37 -33.94 -39.47
CA ILE A 214 16.17 -32.91 -40.14
C ILE A 214 15.81 -31.58 -39.48
N ILE A 215 16.83 -30.84 -39.03
CA ILE A 215 16.68 -29.50 -38.49
C ILE A 215 17.08 -28.50 -39.57
N ILE A 216 16.16 -27.60 -39.92
CA ILE A 216 16.39 -26.57 -40.94
C ILE A 216 16.35 -25.19 -40.27
N GLY A 217 17.47 -24.48 -40.31
CA GLY A 217 17.53 -23.10 -39.83
C GLY A 217 17.10 -22.11 -40.91
N SER A 218 15.88 -21.60 -40.81
CA SER A 218 15.33 -20.60 -41.75
C SER A 218 15.54 -19.14 -41.29
N ASP A 219 16.33 -18.90 -40.24
CA ASP A 219 16.74 -17.55 -39.83
C ASP A 219 18.03 -17.13 -40.55
N PHE A 220 17.86 -16.41 -41.65
CA PHE A 220 18.97 -15.87 -42.43
C PHE A 220 19.62 -14.62 -41.81
N ARG A 221 18.94 -13.96 -40.86
CA ARG A 221 19.44 -12.72 -40.25
C ARG A 221 20.50 -13.00 -39.20
N LYS A 222 20.25 -13.97 -38.32
CA LYS A 222 21.17 -14.37 -37.25
C LYS A 222 21.23 -15.89 -37.14
N PRO A 223 21.84 -16.60 -38.10
CA PRO A 223 21.92 -18.06 -38.05
C PRO A 223 22.76 -18.51 -36.85
N MET A 224 22.18 -19.34 -35.98
CA MET A 224 22.83 -19.80 -34.74
C MET A 224 23.02 -21.32 -34.66
N ILE A 225 22.28 -22.10 -35.48
CA ILE A 225 22.28 -23.57 -35.41
C ILE A 225 23.68 -24.16 -35.63
N TYR A 226 24.43 -23.66 -36.62
CA TYR A 226 25.78 -24.15 -36.91
C TYR A 226 26.72 -23.99 -35.71
N LYS A 227 26.60 -22.88 -34.95
CA LYS A 227 27.39 -22.66 -33.73
C LYS A 227 27.00 -23.66 -32.64
N LEU A 228 25.69 -23.88 -32.45
CA LEU A 228 25.17 -24.80 -31.43
C LEU A 228 25.66 -26.25 -31.63
N PHE A 229 25.79 -26.69 -32.87
CA PHE A 229 26.25 -28.04 -33.20
C PHE A 229 27.75 -28.13 -33.54
N GLY A 230 28.52 -27.04 -33.39
CA GLY A 230 29.95 -27.04 -33.73
C GLY A 230 30.25 -27.28 -35.22
N LEU A 231 29.32 -26.93 -36.11
CA LEU A 231 29.42 -27.14 -37.55
C LEU A 231 30.01 -25.92 -38.25
N LYS A 232 30.58 -26.13 -39.45
CA LYS A 232 30.92 -25.04 -40.36
C LYS A 232 29.63 -24.40 -40.90
N ARG A 233 29.66 -23.08 -41.13
CA ARG A 233 28.48 -22.32 -41.61
C ARG A 233 28.11 -22.63 -43.07
N SER A 234 29.09 -22.95 -43.91
CA SER A 234 28.91 -23.16 -45.35
C SER A 234 29.38 -24.56 -45.75
N PRO A 235 28.70 -25.23 -46.70
CA PRO A 235 27.48 -24.80 -47.40
C PRO A 235 26.23 -24.82 -46.50
N GLY A 236 25.32 -23.86 -46.66
CA GLY A 236 24.09 -23.71 -45.90
C GLY A 236 22.83 -23.65 -46.77
N LEU A 237 21.68 -23.37 -46.14
CA LEU A 237 20.39 -23.30 -46.84
C LEU A 237 20.37 -22.20 -47.91
N SER A 238 21.08 -21.09 -47.69
CA SER A 238 21.22 -20.00 -48.67
C SER A 238 21.81 -20.48 -49.98
N GLU A 239 22.85 -21.32 -49.93
CA GLU A 239 23.54 -21.82 -51.10
C GLU A 239 22.78 -22.93 -51.83
N VAL A 240 21.82 -23.59 -51.16
CA VAL A 240 20.97 -24.63 -51.77
C VAL A 240 19.75 -24.04 -52.49
N LEU A 241 19.30 -22.86 -52.07
CA LEU A 241 18.12 -22.19 -52.64
C LEU A 241 18.45 -21.27 -53.83
N ILE A 242 19.73 -20.98 -54.05
CA ILE A 242 20.26 -20.19 -55.18
C ILE A 242 20.67 -21.16 -56.29
#